data_AF-A0A1Y3B183-F1
#
_entry.id   AF-A0A1Y3B183-F1
#
_cell.length_a   1.000
_cell.length_b   1.000
_cell.length_c   1.000
_cell.angle_alpha   90.00
_cell.angle_beta   90.00
_cell.angle_gamma   90.00
#
_symmetry.space_group_name_H-M   'P 1'
#
loop_
_entity.id
_entity.type
_entity.pdbx_description
1 polymer ?
#
loop_
_entity_poly.entity_id
_entity_poly.type
_entity_poly.pdbx_seq_one_letter_code
_entity_poly.pdbx_strand_id
1 'polypeptide(L)'
;PGLANREFVAVNQAERLVLQLANLSTEFPEKYFPVNFLRKQFEDIGLEVYEHKFRFKYPFGYDKPAVEGVNLYAIFRAPRAASTESIVISAPYRSPSNPNGSTLPSIALMYSLAKFFKTKNYWAKDIIYLISGNELLGIQAWLQSYQGLKNRFDQYLESDVLLAKAGAIQAALNLELQSFSPPYVQVKLEGLNGQLPNLDLFNVAVELCNREAVPVVFHGESFYMTENEWENWKRKARTIVSMMATQATMLPTGAHGLFQKYAISAITLEAPDRRAKYVMVNGLQLGRSIEGIVRSLN
;
A
#
# COMPACT_ATOMS: atom_id res chain seq x y z
N PRO A 1 -9.13 -12.74 17.20
CA PRO A 1 -7.92 -12.33 16.44
C PRO A 1 -6.68 -12.32 17.33
N GLY A 2 -6.09 -13.48 17.61
CA GLY A 2 -5.01 -13.61 18.57
C GLY A 2 -4.45 -15.03 18.57
N LEU A 3 -3.16 -15.16 18.95
CA LEU A 3 -2.35 -16.37 19.13
C LEU A 3 -1.45 -16.84 17.97
N ALA A 4 -1.46 -16.19 16.81
CA ALA A 4 -0.41 -16.44 15.83
C ALA A 4 0.89 -15.69 16.20
N ASN A 5 1.97 -16.43 16.48
CA ASN A 5 3.30 -15.85 16.51
C ASN A 5 3.63 -15.29 15.12
N ARG A 6 4.14 -14.06 15.07
CA ARG A 6 4.58 -13.43 13.83
C ARG A 6 5.96 -13.96 13.52
N GLU A 7 6.14 -14.41 12.29
CA GLU A 7 7.30 -15.22 11.89
C GLU A 7 8.17 -14.50 10.87
N PHE A 8 7.77 -13.31 10.40
CA PHE A 8 8.57 -12.53 9.48
C PHE A 8 9.90 -12.10 10.13
N VAL A 9 10.99 -12.37 9.42
CA VAL A 9 12.38 -12.07 9.82
C VAL A 9 13.26 -11.52 8.69
N ALA A 10 12.73 -11.40 7.46
CA ALA A 10 13.52 -11.14 6.26
C ALA A 10 13.73 -9.65 5.94
N VAL A 11 13.94 -8.79 6.95
CA VAL A 11 14.13 -7.34 6.73
C VAL A 11 15.42 -7.03 5.98
N ASN A 12 16.52 -7.72 6.29
CA ASN A 12 17.82 -7.52 5.63
C ASN A 12 17.76 -7.77 4.11
N GLN A 13 16.86 -8.66 3.66
CA GLN A 13 16.64 -8.88 2.23
C GLN A 13 15.96 -7.68 1.59
N ALA A 14 14.97 -7.10 2.28
CA ALA A 14 14.29 -5.90 1.80
C ALA A 14 15.27 -4.72 1.71
N GLU A 15 16.12 -4.51 2.72
CA GLU A 15 17.15 -3.46 2.70
C GLU A 15 18.12 -3.59 1.51
N ARG A 16 18.60 -4.81 1.23
CA ARG A 16 19.45 -5.07 0.06
C ARG A 16 18.72 -4.76 -1.25
N LEU A 17 17.45 -5.12 -1.35
CA LEU A 17 16.65 -4.86 -2.53
C LEU A 17 16.40 -3.35 -2.75
N VAL A 18 16.28 -2.55 -1.68
CA VAL A 18 16.22 -1.08 -1.80
C VAL A 18 17.48 -0.54 -2.48
N LEU A 19 18.66 -1.00 -2.07
CA LEU A 19 19.93 -0.55 -2.68
C LEU A 19 20.00 -0.94 -4.16
N GLN A 20 19.57 -2.15 -4.52
CA GLN A 20 19.52 -2.60 -5.91
C GLN A 20 18.56 -1.76 -6.75
N LEU A 21 17.35 -1.50 -6.24
CA LEU A 21 16.35 -0.68 -6.92
C LEU A 21 16.80 0.78 -7.05
N ALA A 22 17.47 1.33 -6.03
CA ALA A 22 18.02 2.69 -6.09
C ALA A 22 19.09 2.81 -7.18
N ASN A 23 20.00 1.85 -7.27
CA ASN A 23 21.00 1.82 -8.33
C ASN A 23 20.35 1.72 -9.72
N LEU A 24 19.42 0.78 -9.91
CA LEU A 24 18.72 0.61 -11.18
C LEU A 24 17.89 1.83 -11.56
N SER A 25 17.32 2.54 -10.58
CA SER A 25 16.49 3.73 -10.86
C SER A 25 17.25 4.87 -11.54
N THR A 26 18.59 4.88 -11.48
CA THR A 26 19.41 5.86 -12.20
C THR A 26 19.38 5.68 -13.72
N GLU A 27 18.99 4.50 -14.20
CA GLU A 27 18.93 4.16 -15.62
C GLU A 27 17.57 4.46 -16.26
N PHE A 28 16.56 4.81 -15.45
CA PHE A 28 15.19 5.04 -15.91
C PHE A 28 14.74 6.48 -15.66
N PRO A 29 13.93 7.08 -16.54
CA PRO A 29 13.24 8.33 -16.23
C PRO A 29 12.35 8.14 -14.98
N GLU A 30 12.14 9.19 -14.19
CA GLU A 30 11.43 9.11 -12.89
C GLU A 30 10.04 8.43 -12.93
N LYS A 31 9.37 8.48 -14.09
CA LYS A 31 8.04 7.90 -14.30
C LYS A 31 8.05 6.40 -14.55
N TYR A 32 9.19 5.84 -14.95
CA TYR A 32 9.37 4.44 -15.23
C TYR A 32 10.19 3.78 -14.12
N PHE A 33 9.91 2.50 -13.90
CA PHE A 33 10.60 1.70 -12.90
C PHE A 33 11.20 0.46 -13.55
N PRO A 34 12.15 -0.24 -12.89
CA PRO A 34 12.80 -1.41 -13.48
C PRO A 34 11.84 -2.63 -13.49
N VAL A 35 10.82 -2.59 -14.36
CA VAL A 35 9.72 -3.56 -14.44
C VAL A 35 10.27 -4.96 -14.65
N ASN A 36 11.19 -5.15 -15.60
CA ASN A 36 11.79 -6.46 -15.91
C ASN A 36 12.54 -7.06 -14.72
N PHE A 37 13.25 -6.24 -13.95
CA PHE A 37 13.96 -6.70 -12.76
C PHE A 37 12.98 -7.17 -11.69
N LEU A 38 11.97 -6.35 -11.35
CA LEU A 38 10.95 -6.70 -10.36
C LEU A 38 10.12 -7.90 -10.80
N ARG A 39 9.77 -7.97 -12.09
CA ARG A 39 9.09 -9.11 -12.70
C ARG A 39 9.86 -10.39 -12.41
N LYS A 40 11.14 -10.41 -12.77
CA LYS A 40 12.02 -11.55 -12.53
C LYS A 40 12.10 -11.92 -11.05
N GLN A 41 12.21 -10.93 -10.15
CA GLN A 41 12.22 -11.20 -8.70
C GLN A 41 10.98 -11.97 -8.24
N PHE A 42 9.78 -11.59 -8.69
CA PHE A 42 8.53 -12.26 -8.34
C PHE A 42 8.36 -13.62 -9.05
N GLU A 43 8.78 -13.73 -10.31
CA GLU A 43 8.79 -15.01 -11.05
C GLU A 43 9.74 -16.03 -10.40
N ASP A 44 10.92 -15.60 -9.94
CA ASP A 44 11.93 -16.45 -9.29
C ASP A 44 11.42 -17.07 -7.97
N ILE A 45 10.44 -16.45 -7.31
CA ILE A 45 9.77 -17.02 -6.12
C ILE A 45 8.48 -17.78 -6.47
N GLY A 46 8.19 -17.96 -7.76
CA GLY A 46 7.09 -18.77 -8.28
C GLY A 46 5.72 -18.11 -8.17
N LEU A 47 5.63 -16.78 -8.32
CA LEU A 47 4.34 -16.09 -8.48
C LEU A 47 3.99 -15.91 -9.96
N GLU A 48 2.70 -15.79 -10.25
CA GLU A 48 2.22 -15.39 -11.57
C GLU A 48 2.39 -13.87 -11.72
N VAL A 49 3.13 -13.39 -12.71
CA VAL A 49 3.46 -11.95 -12.84
C VAL A 49 3.00 -11.40 -14.17
N TYR A 50 2.38 -10.22 -14.13
CA TYR A 50 1.77 -9.59 -15.29
C TYR A 50 2.00 -8.08 -15.30
N GLU A 51 2.11 -7.53 -16.49
CA GLU A 51 2.11 -6.09 -16.72
C GLU A 51 0.72 -5.61 -17.12
N HIS A 52 0.40 -4.38 -16.75
CA HIS A 52 -0.83 -3.70 -17.14
C HIS A 52 -0.51 -2.29 -17.57
N LYS A 53 -0.65 -2.01 -18.87
CA LYS A 53 -0.38 -0.69 -19.44
C LYS A 53 -1.63 0.17 -19.41
N PHE A 54 -1.42 1.46 -19.25
CA PHE A 54 -2.48 2.45 -19.26
C PHE A 54 -1.99 3.77 -19.84
N ARG A 55 -2.93 4.59 -20.29
CA ARG A 55 -2.70 5.92 -20.84
C ARG A 55 -3.72 6.89 -20.28
N PHE A 56 -3.24 7.95 -19.65
CA PHE A 56 -4.05 9.04 -19.14
C PHE A 56 -4.03 10.22 -20.11
N LYS A 57 -5.21 10.71 -20.47
CA LYS A 57 -5.43 11.91 -21.29
C LYS A 57 -6.00 13.01 -20.40
N TYR A 58 -5.38 14.18 -20.42
CA TYR A 58 -5.85 15.31 -19.62
C TYR A 58 -7.27 15.72 -20.05
N PRO A 59 -8.18 15.96 -19.09
CA PRO A 59 -9.55 16.36 -19.41
C PRO A 59 -9.64 17.79 -19.92
N PHE A 60 -10.82 18.20 -20.40
CA PHE A 60 -11.16 19.60 -20.71
C PHE A 60 -10.24 20.31 -21.73
N GLY A 61 -9.62 19.58 -22.65
CA GLY A 61 -8.87 20.17 -23.76
C GLY A 61 -7.52 20.78 -23.38
N TYR A 62 -6.96 20.43 -22.21
CA TYR A 62 -5.58 20.78 -21.90
C TYR A 62 -4.63 20.14 -22.92
N ASP A 63 -3.88 20.97 -23.64
CA ASP A 63 -2.89 20.54 -24.64
C ASP A 63 -1.60 20.08 -23.95
N LYS A 64 -1.73 18.97 -23.20
CA LYS A 64 -0.61 18.27 -22.57
C LYS A 64 -0.51 16.87 -23.17
N PRO A 65 0.72 16.38 -23.41
CA PRO A 65 0.91 15.03 -23.91
C PRO A 65 0.30 14.01 -22.95
N ALA A 66 -0.29 12.96 -23.51
CA ALA A 66 -0.85 11.86 -22.72
C ALA A 66 0.25 11.24 -21.82
N VAL A 67 -0.14 10.86 -20.62
CA VAL A 67 0.75 10.19 -19.66
C VAL A 67 0.57 8.69 -19.81
N GLU A 68 1.57 8.03 -20.37
CA GLU A 68 1.63 6.58 -20.40
C GLU A 68 2.22 6.05 -19.10
N GLY A 69 1.75 4.88 -18.68
CA GLY A 69 2.25 4.21 -17.50
C GLY A 69 2.06 2.70 -17.58
N VAL A 70 2.80 2.01 -16.72
CA VAL A 70 2.76 0.55 -16.59
C VAL A 70 2.63 0.23 -15.12
N ASN A 71 1.74 -0.69 -14.79
CA ASN A 71 1.71 -1.36 -13.50
C ASN A 71 2.30 -2.75 -13.64
N LEU A 72 2.95 -3.22 -12.58
CA LEU A 72 3.38 -4.60 -12.44
C LEU A 72 2.56 -5.20 -11.30
N TYR A 73 1.94 -6.36 -11.53
CA TYR A 73 1.26 -7.07 -10.45
C TYR A 73 1.62 -8.55 -10.47
N ALA A 74 1.74 -9.12 -9.27
CA ALA A 74 1.99 -10.54 -9.07
C ALA A 74 0.85 -11.16 -8.26
N ILE A 75 0.43 -12.37 -8.62
CA ILE A 75 -0.63 -13.11 -7.94
C ILE A 75 -0.01 -14.32 -7.23
N PHE A 76 -0.24 -14.37 -5.92
CA PHE A 76 -0.03 -15.57 -5.11
C PHE A 76 -1.37 -16.28 -4.90
N ARG A 77 -1.47 -17.52 -5.39
CA ARG A 77 -2.64 -18.38 -5.22
C ARG A 77 -2.65 -19.03 -3.85
N ALA A 78 -3.73 -18.87 -3.09
CA ALA A 78 -3.87 -19.46 -1.78
C ALA A 78 -3.96 -21.00 -1.85
N PRO A 79 -3.19 -21.75 -1.05
CA PRO A 79 -3.21 -23.20 -1.08
C PRO A 79 -4.46 -23.83 -0.42
N ARG A 80 -5.20 -23.09 0.43
CA ARG A 80 -6.32 -23.65 1.21
C ARG A 80 -7.72 -23.39 0.64
N ALA A 81 -7.85 -22.66 -0.47
CA ALA A 81 -9.15 -22.28 -0.99
C ALA A 81 -9.17 -22.25 -2.52
N ALA A 82 -10.39 -22.16 -3.08
CA ALA A 82 -10.63 -22.16 -4.53
C ALA A 82 -10.35 -20.80 -5.22
N SER A 83 -9.47 -19.96 -4.65
CA SER A 83 -9.10 -18.65 -5.22
C SER A 83 -10.29 -17.72 -5.54
N THR A 84 -11.38 -17.81 -4.77
CA THR A 84 -12.61 -17.00 -4.96
C THR A 84 -12.52 -15.60 -4.34
N GLU A 85 -11.60 -15.41 -3.41
CA GLU A 85 -11.38 -14.14 -2.69
C GLU A 85 -9.89 -13.76 -2.72
N SER A 86 -9.62 -12.46 -2.66
CA SER A 86 -8.27 -11.93 -2.70
C SER A 86 -8.05 -10.73 -1.78
N ILE A 87 -6.79 -10.51 -1.42
CA ILE A 87 -6.29 -9.34 -0.69
C ILE A 87 -5.27 -8.64 -1.59
N VAL A 88 -5.31 -7.31 -1.67
CA VAL A 88 -4.32 -6.53 -2.40
C VAL A 88 -3.30 -5.92 -1.44
N ILE A 89 -2.02 -6.08 -1.73
CA ILE A 89 -0.95 -5.29 -1.12
C ILE A 89 -0.35 -4.44 -2.23
N SER A 90 -0.46 -3.12 -2.12
CA SER A 90 0.01 -2.22 -3.16
C SER A 90 1.09 -1.26 -2.67
N ALA A 91 1.95 -0.82 -3.59
CA ALA A 91 2.93 0.23 -3.35
C ALA A 91 3.11 1.04 -4.64
N PRO A 92 2.99 2.37 -4.60
CA PRO A 92 3.36 3.19 -5.75
C PRO A 92 4.87 3.16 -5.93
N TYR A 93 5.35 3.22 -7.18
CA TYR A 93 6.76 3.48 -7.42
C TYR A 93 7.06 4.98 -7.38
N ARG A 94 7.98 5.38 -6.50
CA ARG A 94 8.61 6.70 -6.46
C ARG A 94 10.12 6.53 -6.46
N SER A 95 10.79 7.13 -7.45
CA SER A 95 12.25 7.15 -7.55
C SER A 95 12.89 7.77 -6.31
N PRO A 96 14.21 7.54 -6.07
CA PRO A 96 14.94 8.20 -4.99
C PRO A 96 14.87 9.74 -5.01
N SER A 97 14.73 10.33 -6.21
CA SER A 97 14.65 11.78 -6.44
C SER A 97 13.24 12.36 -6.30
N ASN A 98 12.22 11.54 -6.07
CA ASN A 98 10.83 12.01 -6.09
C ASN A 98 10.57 13.05 -4.96
N PRO A 99 9.93 14.20 -5.25
CA PRO A 99 9.65 15.23 -4.26
C PRO A 99 8.82 14.76 -3.04
N ASN A 100 7.98 13.75 -3.23
CA ASN A 100 7.12 13.18 -2.17
C ASN A 100 7.83 12.08 -1.38
N GLY A 101 9.15 11.91 -1.56
CA GLY A 101 9.94 10.86 -0.95
C GLY A 101 9.87 9.54 -1.71
N SER A 102 10.97 8.78 -1.65
CA SER A 102 11.05 7.48 -2.31
C SER A 102 10.16 6.44 -1.63
N THR A 103 9.58 5.53 -2.39
CA THR A 103 8.79 4.40 -1.87
C THR A 103 9.43 3.05 -2.18
N LEU A 104 10.71 3.03 -2.56
CA LEU A 104 11.46 1.81 -2.76
C LEU A 104 11.43 0.86 -1.54
N PRO A 105 11.46 1.35 -0.28
CA PRO A 105 11.27 0.48 0.89
C PRO A 105 9.93 -0.24 0.91
N SER A 106 8.85 0.39 0.42
CA SER A 106 7.53 -0.24 0.31
C SER A 106 7.56 -1.44 -0.63
N ILE A 107 8.13 -1.24 -1.83
CA ILE A 107 8.25 -2.29 -2.85
C ILE A 107 9.15 -3.42 -2.35
N ALA A 108 10.28 -3.06 -1.73
CA ALA A 108 11.22 -4.04 -1.22
C ALA A 108 10.64 -4.88 -0.06
N LEU A 109 9.89 -4.25 0.84
CA LEU A 109 9.21 -4.95 1.92
C LEU A 109 8.10 -5.84 1.39
N MET A 110 7.31 -5.34 0.45
CA MET A 110 6.27 -6.12 -0.24
C MET A 110 6.87 -7.39 -0.86
N TYR A 111 7.98 -7.28 -1.58
CA TYR A 111 8.65 -8.44 -2.16
C TYR A 111 9.16 -9.41 -1.08
N SER A 112 9.80 -8.90 -0.02
CA SER A 112 10.29 -9.74 1.08
C SER A 112 9.15 -10.49 1.78
N LEU A 113 8.01 -9.82 2.00
CA LEU A 113 6.78 -10.43 2.51
C LEU A 113 6.22 -11.46 1.53
N ALA A 114 6.23 -11.19 0.23
CA ALA A 114 5.77 -12.15 -0.78
C ALA A 114 6.58 -13.45 -0.75
N LYS A 115 7.91 -13.33 -0.69
CA LYS A 115 8.79 -14.48 -0.54
C LYS A 115 8.54 -15.24 0.77
N PHE A 116 8.35 -14.52 1.87
CA PHE A 116 8.02 -15.13 3.16
C PHE A 116 6.64 -15.82 3.13
N PHE A 117 5.60 -15.18 2.59
CA PHE A 117 4.25 -15.73 2.51
C PHE A 117 4.18 -16.99 1.65
N LYS A 118 4.99 -17.06 0.58
CA LYS A 118 5.13 -18.26 -0.25
C LYS A 118 5.59 -19.50 0.53
N THR A 119 6.35 -19.32 1.62
CA THR A 119 6.78 -20.43 2.49
C THR A 119 5.68 -20.93 3.44
N LYS A 120 4.55 -20.23 3.52
CA LYS A 120 3.48 -20.50 4.48
C LYS A 120 2.26 -21.10 3.77
N ASN A 121 1.64 -22.07 4.42
CA ASN A 121 0.50 -22.81 3.86
C ASN A 121 -0.86 -22.44 4.47
N TYR A 122 -0.93 -21.38 5.29
CA TYR A 122 -2.15 -21.00 6.01
C TYR A 122 -3.06 -20.02 5.24
N TRP A 123 -2.67 -19.62 4.03
CA TRP A 123 -3.44 -18.67 3.24
C TRP A 123 -4.69 -19.31 2.64
N ALA A 124 -5.83 -18.64 2.83
CA ALA A 124 -7.16 -18.98 2.32
C ALA A 124 -7.65 -17.96 1.28
N LYS A 125 -7.00 -16.80 1.14
CA LYS A 125 -7.29 -15.82 0.09
C LYS A 125 -6.07 -15.58 -0.77
N ASP A 126 -6.28 -15.43 -2.08
CA ASP A 126 -5.21 -15.06 -3.00
C ASP A 126 -4.62 -13.70 -2.57
N ILE A 127 -3.33 -13.49 -2.79
CA ILE A 127 -2.68 -12.20 -2.48
C ILE A 127 -2.17 -11.60 -3.78
N ILE A 128 -2.63 -10.40 -4.09
CA ILE A 128 -2.18 -9.61 -5.23
C ILE A 128 -1.17 -8.58 -4.73
N TYR A 129 0.04 -8.65 -5.25
CA TYR A 129 1.08 -7.64 -5.03
C TYR A 129 1.06 -6.67 -6.20
N LEU A 130 0.70 -5.40 -5.97
CA LEU A 130 0.55 -4.39 -7.02
C LEU A 130 1.58 -3.27 -6.88
N ILE A 131 2.44 -3.12 -7.88
CA ILE A 131 3.35 -1.98 -8.00
C ILE A 131 2.79 -1.05 -9.07
N SER A 132 2.36 0.16 -8.66
CA SER A 132 1.75 1.10 -9.58
C SER A 132 2.75 2.09 -10.17
N GLY A 133 2.69 2.25 -11.49
CA GLY A 133 3.29 3.38 -12.19
C GLY A 133 2.42 4.62 -12.00
N ASN A 134 3.05 5.80 -11.93
CA ASN A 134 2.33 7.08 -11.78
C ASN A 134 1.37 7.12 -10.58
N GLU A 135 1.76 6.48 -9.47
CA GLU A 135 1.06 6.49 -8.18
C GLU A 135 -0.43 6.09 -8.27
N LEU A 136 -1.33 7.03 -7.98
CA LEU A 136 -2.78 6.84 -7.92
C LEU A 136 -3.39 6.57 -9.30
N LEU A 137 -2.82 7.12 -10.38
CA LEU A 137 -3.33 6.90 -11.73
C LEU A 137 -3.20 5.43 -12.13
N GLY A 138 -2.05 4.81 -11.84
CA GLY A 138 -1.84 3.39 -12.09
C GLY A 138 -2.80 2.51 -11.32
N ILE A 139 -3.01 2.77 -10.03
CA ILE A 139 -3.96 2.01 -9.21
C ILE A 139 -5.39 2.15 -9.75
N GLN A 140 -5.81 3.37 -10.10
CA GLN A 140 -7.14 3.62 -10.68
C GLN A 140 -7.35 2.85 -11.99
N ALA A 141 -6.36 2.90 -12.89
CA ALA A 141 -6.43 2.17 -14.17
C ALA A 141 -6.52 0.66 -13.94
N TRP A 142 -5.69 0.13 -13.03
CA TRP A 142 -5.70 -1.29 -12.70
C TRP A 142 -7.04 -1.72 -12.08
N LEU A 143 -7.60 -0.94 -11.15
CA LEU A 143 -8.90 -1.23 -10.54
C LEU A 143 -10.04 -1.22 -11.56
N GLN A 144 -10.07 -0.25 -12.48
CA GLN A 144 -11.06 -0.22 -13.56
C GLN A 144 -11.01 -1.49 -14.41
N SER A 145 -9.81 -1.92 -14.81
CA SER A 145 -9.63 -3.16 -15.55
C SER A 145 -9.97 -4.41 -14.72
N TYR A 146 -9.66 -4.41 -13.42
CA TYR A 146 -9.99 -5.50 -12.50
C TYR A 146 -11.51 -5.70 -12.37
N GLN A 147 -12.25 -4.60 -12.21
CA GLN A 147 -13.71 -4.62 -12.09
C GLN A 147 -14.44 -4.77 -13.44
N GLY A 148 -13.71 -4.77 -14.57
CA GLY A 148 -14.31 -4.90 -15.91
C GLY A 148 -15.03 -3.64 -16.39
N LEU A 149 -14.63 -2.46 -15.90
CA LEU A 149 -15.32 -1.18 -16.11
C LEU A 149 -14.74 -0.31 -17.23
N LYS A 150 -13.89 -0.87 -18.11
CA LYS A 150 -13.19 -0.16 -19.20
C LYS A 150 -14.06 0.92 -19.86
N ASN A 151 -15.21 0.53 -20.38
CA ASN A 151 -16.07 1.41 -21.19
C ASN A 151 -16.72 2.61 -20.46
N ARG A 152 -16.66 2.71 -19.13
CA ARG A 152 -17.34 3.81 -18.39
C ARG A 152 -16.50 5.08 -18.24
N PHE A 153 -15.18 4.99 -18.34
CA PHE A 153 -14.26 6.11 -18.07
C PHE A 153 -13.09 6.23 -19.07
N ASP A 154 -13.13 5.46 -20.17
CA ASP A 154 -12.10 5.41 -21.22
C ASP A 154 -11.79 6.77 -21.86
N GLN A 155 -12.62 7.80 -21.67
CA GLN A 155 -12.37 9.13 -22.23
C GLN A 155 -11.04 9.74 -21.74
N TYR A 156 -10.68 9.50 -20.47
CA TYR A 156 -9.52 10.13 -19.84
C TYR A 156 -8.50 9.14 -19.32
N LEU A 157 -8.88 7.88 -19.08
CA LEU A 157 -7.97 6.85 -18.58
C LEU A 157 -8.22 5.54 -19.33
N GLU A 158 -7.42 5.33 -20.36
CA GLU A 158 -7.45 4.13 -21.20
C GLU A 158 -6.52 3.07 -20.58
N SER A 159 -6.92 1.80 -20.63
CA SER A 159 -6.13 0.72 -20.02
C SER A 159 -6.32 -0.64 -20.70
N ASP A 160 -5.28 -1.46 -20.65
CA ASP A 160 -5.27 -2.81 -21.25
C ASP A 160 -6.11 -3.81 -20.44
N VAL A 161 -6.49 -4.93 -21.06
CA VAL A 161 -7.22 -5.99 -20.33
C VAL A 161 -6.23 -6.70 -19.42
N LEU A 162 -6.63 -6.97 -18.17
CA LEU A 162 -5.79 -7.79 -17.29
C LEU A 162 -5.69 -9.21 -17.85
N LEU A 163 -4.46 -9.64 -18.11
CA LEU A 163 -4.15 -10.99 -18.59
C LEU A 163 -4.58 -12.07 -17.57
N ALA A 164 -4.57 -11.75 -16.28
CA ALA A 164 -5.10 -12.61 -15.24
C ALA A 164 -5.75 -11.80 -14.11
N LYS A 165 -6.66 -12.46 -13.38
CA LYS A 165 -7.29 -11.92 -12.17
C LYS A 165 -7.26 -12.96 -11.05
N ALA A 166 -7.39 -12.48 -9.83
CA ALA A 166 -7.72 -13.32 -8.69
C ALA A 166 -9.22 -13.25 -8.38
N GLY A 167 -9.64 -13.85 -7.27
CA GLY A 167 -11.00 -13.74 -6.76
C GLY A 167 -11.40 -12.31 -6.38
N ALA A 168 -12.63 -12.13 -5.88
CA ALA A 168 -13.14 -10.84 -5.42
C ALA A 168 -12.21 -10.21 -4.37
N ILE A 169 -11.87 -8.93 -4.55
CA ILE A 169 -10.97 -8.23 -3.61
C ILE A 169 -11.76 -7.89 -2.36
N GLN A 170 -11.39 -8.49 -1.24
CA GLN A 170 -12.04 -8.26 0.05
C GLN A 170 -11.44 -7.07 0.80
N ALA A 171 -10.11 -6.91 0.71
CA ALA A 171 -9.42 -5.81 1.36
C ALA A 171 -8.13 -5.41 0.61
N ALA A 172 -7.69 -4.16 0.81
CA ALA A 172 -6.45 -3.65 0.27
C ALA A 172 -5.60 -2.93 1.33
N LEU A 173 -4.29 -3.21 1.31
CA LEU A 173 -3.28 -2.57 2.14
C LEU A 173 -2.31 -1.83 1.23
N ASN A 174 -2.26 -0.50 1.34
CA ASN A 174 -1.35 0.31 0.55
C ASN A 174 -0.15 0.72 1.40
N LEU A 175 1.05 0.50 0.88
CA LEU A 175 2.30 0.76 1.56
C LEU A 175 2.95 2.02 0.95
N GLU A 176 3.15 3.03 1.79
CA GLU A 176 3.89 4.26 1.48
C GLU A 176 4.99 4.48 2.52
N LEU A 177 5.84 3.47 2.66
CA LEU A 177 7.06 3.46 3.46
C LEU A 177 8.21 4.10 2.67
N GLN A 178 8.78 5.15 3.26
CA GLN A 178 9.97 5.85 2.77
C GLN A 178 11.27 5.40 3.45
N SER A 179 11.16 4.71 4.58
CA SER A 179 12.31 4.22 5.34
C SER A 179 11.96 2.95 6.13
N PHE A 180 12.97 2.13 6.42
CA PHE A 180 12.87 1.02 7.38
C PHE A 180 13.13 1.45 8.82
N SER A 181 13.56 2.70 9.04
CA SER A 181 13.75 3.27 10.37
C SER A 181 12.91 4.53 10.63
N PRO A 182 11.58 4.49 10.41
CA PRO A 182 10.73 5.65 10.64
C PRO A 182 10.51 5.88 12.14
N PRO A 183 10.20 7.11 12.57
CA PRO A 183 9.84 7.39 13.96
C PRO A 183 8.43 6.92 14.32
N TYR A 184 7.55 6.78 13.34
CA TYR A 184 6.15 6.34 13.50
C TYR A 184 5.59 5.84 12.17
N VAL A 185 4.46 5.14 12.24
CA VAL A 185 3.61 4.82 11.08
C VAL A 185 2.33 5.62 11.17
N GLN A 186 1.96 6.29 10.08
CA GLN A 186 0.67 6.95 9.94
C GLN A 186 -0.31 6.03 9.22
N VAL A 187 -1.45 5.76 9.83
CA VAL A 187 -2.56 5.03 9.19
C VAL A 187 -3.51 6.05 8.59
N LYS A 188 -3.71 6.01 7.27
CA LYS A 188 -4.66 6.88 6.56
C LYS A 188 -5.89 6.09 6.15
N LEU A 189 -7.06 6.71 6.29
CA LEU A 189 -8.34 6.05 6.07
C LEU A 189 -9.40 6.92 5.37
N GLU A 190 -9.19 8.23 5.28
CA GLU A 190 -10.15 9.16 4.66
C GLU A 190 -10.24 8.93 3.15
N GLY A 191 -11.34 8.33 2.72
CA GLY A 191 -11.63 8.06 1.33
C GLY A 191 -12.21 9.24 0.58
N LEU A 192 -12.48 8.98 -0.70
CA LEU A 192 -13.17 9.91 -1.59
C LEU A 192 -14.58 10.21 -1.05
N ASN A 193 -15.01 11.47 -1.19
CA ASN A 193 -16.33 11.94 -0.74
C ASN A 193 -16.60 11.73 0.77
N GLY A 194 -15.54 11.70 1.60
CA GLY A 194 -15.69 11.51 3.05
C GLY A 194 -16.07 10.09 3.46
N GLN A 195 -15.94 9.10 2.56
CA GLN A 195 -16.14 7.70 2.89
C GLN A 195 -15.09 7.24 3.91
N LEU A 196 -15.52 6.46 4.88
CA LEU A 196 -14.65 5.81 5.87
C LEU A 196 -14.65 4.31 5.62
N PRO A 197 -13.50 3.61 5.76
CA PRO A 197 -13.43 2.17 5.63
C PRO A 197 -14.10 1.51 6.84
N ASN A 198 -14.17 0.19 6.81
CA ASN A 198 -14.52 -0.55 8.01
C ASN A 198 -13.49 -0.21 9.12
N LEU A 199 -13.97 0.36 10.23
CA LEU A 199 -13.15 0.73 11.39
C LEU A 199 -12.44 -0.49 11.99
N ASP A 200 -12.94 -1.71 11.75
CA ASP A 200 -12.27 -2.93 12.19
C ASP A 200 -10.88 -3.07 11.58
N LEU A 201 -10.72 -2.80 10.28
CA LEU A 201 -9.41 -2.88 9.61
C LEU A 201 -8.43 -1.85 10.19
N PHE A 202 -8.93 -0.64 10.45
CA PHE A 202 -8.16 0.40 11.10
C PHE A 202 -7.74 -0.02 12.52
N ASN A 203 -8.68 -0.49 13.34
CA ASN A 203 -8.42 -0.93 14.71
C ASN A 203 -7.42 -2.08 14.75
N VAL A 204 -7.56 -3.06 13.84
CA VAL A 204 -6.61 -4.16 13.66
C VAL A 204 -5.23 -3.64 13.30
N ALA A 205 -5.11 -2.69 12.37
CA ALA A 205 -3.82 -2.11 12.01
C ALA A 205 -3.15 -1.38 13.18
N VAL A 206 -3.91 -0.55 13.91
CA VAL A 206 -3.42 0.17 15.09
C VAL A 206 -2.95 -0.81 16.18
N GLU A 207 -3.78 -1.81 16.50
CA GLU A 207 -3.48 -2.82 17.51
C GLU A 207 -2.23 -3.63 17.17
N LEU A 208 -2.09 -4.05 15.91
CA LEU A 208 -0.96 -4.87 15.48
C LEU A 208 0.35 -4.09 15.45
N CYS A 209 0.33 -2.83 15.02
CA CYS A 209 1.49 -1.94 15.08
C CYS A 209 1.92 -1.70 16.54
N ASN A 210 0.97 -1.35 17.42
CA ASN A 210 1.26 -1.13 18.84
C ASN A 210 1.87 -2.40 19.49
N ARG A 211 1.37 -3.58 19.14
CA ARG A 211 1.88 -4.85 19.66
C ARG A 211 3.30 -5.18 19.21
N GLU A 212 3.74 -4.68 18.06
CA GLU A 212 5.14 -4.77 17.60
C GLU A 212 5.99 -3.57 18.06
N ALA A 213 5.47 -2.74 18.97
CA ALA A 213 6.08 -1.50 19.44
C ALA A 213 6.41 -0.51 18.32
N VAL A 214 5.55 -0.47 17.28
CA VAL A 214 5.57 0.54 16.21
C VAL A 214 4.64 1.67 16.61
N PRO A 215 5.16 2.88 16.92
CA PRO A 215 4.31 4.03 17.25
C PRO A 215 3.38 4.36 16.09
N VAL A 216 2.08 4.40 16.35
CA VAL A 216 1.08 4.77 15.36
C VAL A 216 0.62 6.20 15.59
N VAL A 217 0.53 6.96 14.50
CA VAL A 217 0.03 8.33 14.47
C VAL A 217 -1.20 8.41 13.56
N PHE A 218 -2.16 9.23 13.96
CA PHE A 218 -3.34 9.54 13.17
C PHE A 218 -3.68 11.04 13.32
N HIS A 219 -3.79 11.75 12.20
CA HIS A 219 -3.91 13.23 12.17
C HIS A 219 -2.85 13.96 13.02
N GLY A 220 -1.62 13.44 13.04
CA GLY A 220 -0.52 14.04 13.79
C GLY A 220 -0.54 13.79 15.30
N GLU A 221 -1.51 13.02 15.80
CA GLU A 221 -1.63 12.64 17.21
C GLU A 221 -1.33 11.14 17.38
N SER A 222 -0.59 10.77 18.43
CA SER A 222 -0.40 9.36 18.79
C SER A 222 -1.60 8.81 19.55
N PHE A 223 -1.69 7.48 19.69
CA PHE A 223 -2.75 6.83 20.47
C PHE A 223 -2.40 6.61 21.95
N TYR A 224 -1.20 7.00 22.38
CA TYR A 224 -0.79 6.87 23.78
C TYR A 224 -1.51 7.91 24.65
N MET A 225 -2.14 7.44 25.73
CA MET A 225 -2.77 8.27 26.76
C MET A 225 -1.68 8.78 27.72
N THR A 226 -1.70 10.08 28.03
CA THR A 226 -0.87 10.65 29.11
C THR A 226 -1.66 10.67 30.43
N GLU A 227 -0.99 10.90 31.56
CA GLU A 227 -1.70 11.08 32.86
C GLU A 227 -2.59 12.33 32.88
N ASN A 228 -2.35 13.28 31.97
CA ASN A 228 -3.09 14.53 31.89
C ASN A 228 -4.34 14.39 31.01
N GLU A 229 -5.50 14.22 31.65
CA GLU A 229 -6.80 14.11 30.97
C GLU A 229 -7.13 15.30 30.06
N TRP A 230 -6.73 16.52 30.44
CA TRP A 230 -6.97 17.70 29.62
C TRP A 230 -6.17 17.67 28.31
N GLU A 231 -4.92 17.22 28.36
CA GLU A 231 -4.10 17.03 27.16
C GLU A 231 -4.69 15.93 26.27
N ASN A 232 -5.11 14.80 26.86
CA ASN A 232 -5.77 13.73 26.11
C ASN A 232 -7.04 14.23 25.41
N TRP A 233 -7.88 15.00 26.11
CA TRP A 233 -9.08 15.61 25.54
C TRP A 233 -8.74 16.57 24.39
N LYS A 234 -7.76 17.45 24.57
CA LYS A 234 -7.32 18.40 23.55
C LYS A 234 -6.80 17.69 22.30
N ARG A 235 -6.02 16.62 22.46
CA ARG A 235 -5.52 15.78 21.37
C ARG A 235 -6.66 15.12 20.61
N LYS A 236 -7.61 14.48 21.31
CA LYS A 236 -8.81 13.89 20.71
C LYS A 236 -9.64 14.93 19.94
N ALA A 237 -9.87 16.10 20.52
CA ALA A 237 -10.60 17.19 19.86
C ALA A 237 -9.90 17.65 18.58
N ARG A 238 -8.56 17.79 18.63
CA ARG A 238 -7.76 18.12 17.44
C ARG A 238 -7.85 17.05 16.36
N THR A 239 -7.78 15.77 16.73
CA THR A 239 -7.98 14.65 15.80
C THR A 239 -9.34 14.72 15.13
N ILE A 240 -10.42 14.94 15.89
CA ILE A 240 -11.79 15.07 15.35
C ILE A 240 -11.88 16.24 14.37
N VAL A 241 -11.40 17.42 14.74
CA VAL A 241 -11.43 18.61 13.87
C VAL A 241 -10.62 18.38 12.60
N SER A 242 -9.45 17.74 12.70
CA SER A 242 -8.60 17.41 11.55
C SER A 242 -9.27 16.39 10.63
N MET A 243 -9.93 15.37 11.18
CA MET A 243 -10.73 14.43 10.40
C MET A 243 -11.87 15.12 9.66
N MET A 244 -12.62 16.01 10.34
CA MET A 244 -13.70 16.75 9.70
C MET A 244 -13.18 17.64 8.58
N ALA A 245 -12.07 18.34 8.80
CA ALA A 245 -11.45 19.19 7.81
C ALA A 245 -10.99 18.41 6.57
N THR A 246 -10.31 17.27 6.78
CA THR A 246 -9.84 16.41 5.69
C THR A 246 -10.99 15.77 4.91
N GLN A 247 -12.02 15.24 5.59
CA GLN A 247 -13.22 14.71 4.93
C GLN A 247 -13.99 15.77 4.15
N ALA A 248 -14.05 17.01 4.65
CA ALA A 248 -14.69 18.12 3.96
C ALA A 248 -14.01 18.48 2.63
N THR A 249 -12.71 18.17 2.45
CA THR A 249 -12.04 18.36 1.16
C THR A 249 -12.55 17.41 0.07
N MET A 250 -13.24 16.33 0.44
CA MET A 250 -13.70 15.25 -0.44
C MET A 250 -12.58 14.53 -1.21
N LEU A 251 -11.31 14.87 -0.97
CA LEU A 251 -10.15 14.27 -1.58
C LEU A 251 -9.64 13.11 -0.72
N PRO A 252 -9.19 12.01 -1.34
CA PRO A 252 -8.63 10.89 -0.59
C PRO A 252 -7.25 11.27 -0.06
N THR A 253 -6.92 10.84 1.16
CA THR A 253 -5.60 11.09 1.76
C THR A 253 -4.52 10.12 1.28
N GLY A 254 -4.91 9.08 0.53
CA GLY A 254 -4.00 8.14 -0.11
C GLY A 254 -4.72 7.14 -1.02
N ALA A 255 -3.99 6.11 -1.48
CA ALA A 255 -4.50 5.13 -2.43
C ALA A 255 -5.77 4.37 -1.99
N HIS A 256 -5.99 4.23 -0.69
CA HIS A 256 -7.16 3.52 -0.14
C HIS A 256 -8.50 4.10 -0.61
N GLY A 257 -8.58 5.42 -0.82
CA GLY A 257 -9.81 6.03 -1.31
C GLY A 257 -10.24 5.54 -2.70
N LEU A 258 -9.30 5.09 -3.54
CA LEU A 258 -9.62 4.50 -4.84
C LEU A 258 -10.28 3.12 -4.70
N PHE A 259 -9.86 2.32 -3.72
CA PHE A 259 -10.46 1.01 -3.44
C PHE A 259 -11.86 1.15 -2.85
N GLN A 260 -12.06 2.13 -1.96
CA GLN A 260 -13.36 2.36 -1.31
C GLN A 260 -14.49 2.69 -2.31
N LYS A 261 -14.18 3.34 -3.44
CA LYS A 261 -15.12 3.56 -4.57
C LYS A 261 -15.73 2.26 -5.11
N TYR A 262 -15.04 1.13 -4.92
CA TYR A 262 -15.47 -0.20 -5.36
C TYR A 262 -15.97 -1.06 -4.19
N ALA A 263 -16.31 -0.43 -3.06
CA ALA A 263 -16.71 -1.11 -1.82
C ALA A 263 -15.64 -2.07 -1.26
N ILE A 264 -14.37 -1.85 -1.58
CA ILE A 264 -13.24 -2.61 -1.04
C ILE A 264 -12.73 -1.90 0.22
N SER A 265 -12.67 -2.61 1.33
CA SER A 265 -12.09 -2.07 2.57
C SER A 265 -10.59 -1.85 2.40
N ALA A 266 -10.10 -0.64 2.61
CA ALA A 266 -8.71 -0.33 2.37
C ALA A 266 -8.15 0.72 3.33
N ILE A 267 -6.85 0.60 3.64
CA ILE A 267 -6.08 1.56 4.41
C ILE A 267 -4.72 1.83 3.73
N THR A 268 -4.12 2.98 4.02
CA THR A 268 -2.73 3.27 3.63
C THR A 268 -1.86 3.37 4.87
N LEU A 269 -0.76 2.63 4.91
CA LEU A 269 0.29 2.76 5.91
C LEU A 269 1.41 3.62 5.33
N GLU A 270 1.56 4.83 5.85
CA GLU A 270 2.64 5.73 5.49
C GLU A 270 3.72 5.71 6.59
N ALA A 271 4.97 5.56 6.21
CA ALA A 271 6.09 5.67 7.14
C ALA A 271 7.13 6.66 6.58
N PRO A 272 7.17 7.89 7.11
CA PRO A 272 8.02 8.93 6.54
C PRO A 272 9.49 8.72 6.90
N ASP A 273 10.39 9.15 6.01
CA ASP A 273 11.82 9.22 6.31
C ASP A 273 12.14 10.51 7.08
N ARG A 274 11.92 10.48 8.39
CA ARG A 274 12.19 11.60 9.28
C ARG A 274 13.14 11.20 10.38
N ARG A 275 14.28 11.90 10.47
CA ARG A 275 15.13 11.82 11.65
C ARG A 275 14.41 12.48 12.82
N ALA A 276 14.29 11.75 13.91
CA ALA A 276 13.68 12.14 15.17
C ALA A 276 14.67 11.87 16.29
N LYS A 277 14.50 12.56 17.41
CA LYS A 277 15.29 12.33 18.63
C LYS A 277 14.82 11.09 19.41
N TYR A 278 13.72 10.47 19.00
CA TYR A 278 13.08 9.34 19.66
C TYR A 278 13.53 8.00 19.07
N VAL A 279 13.17 6.92 19.76
CA VAL A 279 13.43 5.54 19.32
C VAL A 279 12.82 5.33 17.94
N MET A 280 13.68 4.98 16.98
CA MET A 280 13.25 4.62 15.65
C MET A 280 12.67 3.22 15.63
N VAL A 281 11.64 3.04 14.82
CA VAL A 281 11.10 1.71 14.52
C VAL A 281 12.16 0.92 13.76
N ASN A 282 12.21 -0.39 13.99
CA ASN A 282 13.00 -1.30 13.17
C ASN A 282 12.14 -1.83 12.00
N GLY A 283 12.71 -1.95 10.80
CA GLY A 283 12.02 -2.49 9.63
C GLY A 283 11.47 -3.92 9.86
N LEU A 284 12.06 -4.68 10.78
CA LEU A 284 11.52 -5.96 11.23
C LEU A 284 10.13 -5.81 11.89
N GLN A 285 9.97 -4.81 12.76
CA GLN A 285 8.70 -4.52 13.44
C GLN A 285 7.64 -4.06 12.43
N LEU A 286 8.03 -3.27 11.42
CA LEU A 286 7.14 -2.90 10.32
C LEU A 286 6.67 -4.14 9.56
N GLY A 287 7.60 -5.01 9.15
CA GLY A 287 7.28 -6.23 8.42
C GLY A 287 6.36 -7.17 9.20
N ARG A 288 6.60 -7.35 10.51
CA ARG A 288 5.72 -8.15 11.38
C ARG A 288 4.35 -7.53 11.60
N SER A 289 4.26 -6.20 11.68
CA SER A 289 2.99 -5.49 11.77
C SER A 289 2.16 -5.73 10.50
N ILE A 290 2.77 -5.58 9.33
CA ILE A 290 2.12 -5.82 8.03
C ILE A 290 1.75 -7.31 7.87
N GLU A 291 2.63 -8.24 8.24
CA GLU A 291 2.30 -9.67 8.30
C GLU A 291 1.04 -9.89 9.13
N GLY A 292 0.98 -9.34 10.34
CA GLY A 292 -0.17 -9.48 11.23
C GLY A 292 -1.46 -8.95 10.60
N ILE A 293 -1.39 -7.82 9.89
CA ILE A 293 -2.57 -7.19 9.26
C ILE A 293 -3.09 -8.11 8.16
N VAL A 294 -2.21 -8.56 7.27
CA VAL A 294 -2.59 -9.45 6.16
C VAL A 294 -3.12 -10.79 6.68
N ARG A 295 -2.53 -11.33 7.76
CA ARG A 295 -3.04 -12.55 8.42
C ARG A 295 -4.40 -12.36 9.06
N SER A 296 -4.75 -11.15 9.50
CA SER A 296 -6.06 -10.86 10.08
C SER A 296 -7.13 -10.69 8.99
N LEU A 297 -6.74 -10.31 7.78
CA LEU A 297 -7.60 -10.21 6.60
C LEU A 297 -7.84 -11.57 5.91
N ASN A 298 -6.91 -12.51 6.09
CA ASN A 298 -6.95 -13.85 5.51
C ASN A 298 -7.86 -14.80 6.27
#